data_AF-A0A0F9JPV6-F1
#
_entry.id   AF-A0A0F9JPV6-F1
#
_cell.length_a   1.000
_cell.length_b   1.000
_cell.length_c   1.000
_cell.angle_alpha   90.00
_cell.angle_beta   90.00
_cell.angle_gamma   90.00
#
_symmetry.space_group_name_H-M   'P 1'
#
loop_
_entity.id
_entity.type
_entity.pdbx_description
1 polymer ?
#
loop_
_entity_poly.entity_id
_entity_poly.type
_entity_poly.pdbx_seq_one_letter_code
_entity_poly.pdbx_strand_id
1 'polypeptide(L)'
;MADKHNKSFFGQSTGMFLQSSSKTDPFIFFRFIRKKENGTWEKPSLGEGKTIKCSLEEIVMILKVLKKNLKSWSTVHVFKEEKTPISVKWEGENKIWFNVGEYPKMLRT
;
A
#
# COMPACT_ATOMS: atom_id res chain seq x y z
N MET A 1 -21.66 8.37 0.76
CA MET A 1 -20.45 7.57 0.51
C MET A 1 -20.00 7.81 -0.92
N ALA A 2 -18.70 8.05 -1.15
CA ALA A 2 -18.16 8.21 -2.50
C ALA A 2 -18.03 6.83 -3.18
N ASP A 3 -18.22 6.78 -4.50
CA ASP A 3 -18.04 5.54 -5.30
C ASP A 3 -16.56 5.29 -5.61
N LYS A 4 -15.75 6.35 -5.70
CA LYS A 4 -14.33 6.28 -6.03
C LYS A 4 -13.51 6.95 -4.94
N HIS A 5 -12.36 6.38 -4.65
CA HIS A 5 -11.41 6.96 -3.72
C HIS A 5 -10.04 7.09 -4.40
N ASN A 6 -9.37 8.22 -4.17
CA ASN A 6 -7.99 8.45 -4.54
C ASN A 6 -7.35 9.27 -3.41
N LYS A 7 -6.50 8.62 -2.62
CA LYS A 7 -5.81 9.23 -1.48
C LYS A 7 -4.31 9.03 -1.63
N SER A 8 -3.53 10.06 -1.33
CA SER A 8 -2.08 10.03 -1.42
C SER A 8 -1.44 10.31 -0.07
N PHE A 9 -0.33 9.63 0.19
CA PHE A 9 0.45 9.69 1.43
C PHE A 9 1.92 9.84 1.05
N PHE A 10 2.47 11.03 1.22
CA PHE A 10 3.88 11.30 0.92
C PHE A 10 4.71 11.33 2.20
N GLY A 11 5.94 10.83 2.09
CA GLY A 11 7.02 11.06 3.05
C GLY A 11 8.20 11.73 2.35
N GLN A 12 9.37 11.72 3.00
CA GLN A 12 10.58 12.33 2.44
C GLN A 12 11.10 11.58 1.20
N SER A 13 11.06 10.25 1.22
CA SER A 13 11.63 9.39 0.18
C SER A 13 10.66 8.38 -0.42
N THR A 14 9.48 8.16 0.18
CA THR A 14 8.46 7.23 -0.35
C THR A 14 7.06 7.84 -0.37
N GLY A 15 6.33 7.56 -1.45
CA GLY A 15 4.95 7.96 -1.69
C GLY A 15 4.07 6.73 -1.85
N MET A 16 2.85 6.80 -1.33
CA MET A 16 1.83 5.76 -1.46
C MET A 16 0.52 6.38 -1.94
N PHE A 17 -0.17 5.70 -2.84
CA PHE A 17 -1.51 6.06 -3.31
C PHE A 17 -2.45 4.89 -3.03
N LEU A 18 -3.62 5.19 -2.48
CA LEU A 18 -4.74 4.28 -2.30
C LEU A 18 -5.84 4.67 -3.28
N GLN A 19 -6.21 3.76 -4.17
CA GLN A 19 -7.19 4.00 -5.22
C GLN A 19 -8.27 2.90 -5.25
N SER A 20 -9.52 3.31 -5.45
CA SER A 20 -10.63 2.41 -5.77
C SER A 20 -11.40 2.99 -6.96
N SER A 21 -11.72 2.11 -7.92
CA SER A 21 -12.41 2.44 -9.16
C SER A 21 -13.93 2.44 -9.03
N SER A 22 -14.46 1.65 -8.09
CA SER A 22 -15.86 1.61 -7.70
C SER A 22 -15.99 1.01 -6.31
N LYS A 23 -17.07 1.35 -5.59
CA LYS A 23 -17.40 0.73 -4.30
C LYS A 23 -17.83 -0.74 -4.42
N THR A 24 -18.16 -1.20 -5.62
CA THR A 24 -18.59 -2.59 -5.88
C THR A 24 -17.45 -3.51 -6.30
N ASP A 25 -16.28 -2.95 -6.62
CA ASP A 25 -15.11 -3.75 -6.96
C ASP A 25 -14.53 -4.39 -5.69
N PRO A 26 -14.30 -5.72 -5.64
CA PRO A 26 -13.80 -6.43 -4.47
C PRO A 26 -12.27 -6.30 -4.33
N PHE A 27 -11.72 -5.16 -4.70
CA PHE A 27 -10.29 -4.87 -4.65
C PHE A 27 -10.03 -3.37 -4.59
N ILE A 28 -8.83 -3.02 -4.12
CA ILE A 28 -8.28 -1.67 -4.19
C ILE A 28 -6.86 -1.73 -4.74
N PHE A 29 -6.40 -0.62 -5.31
CA PHE A 29 -5.02 -0.50 -5.75
C PHE A 29 -4.22 0.28 -4.72
N PHE A 30 -3.07 -0.30 -4.34
CA PHE A 30 -2.00 0.49 -3.75
C PHE A 30 -0.91 0.70 -4.78
N ARG A 31 -0.47 1.95 -4.91
CA ARG A 31 0.69 2.31 -5.73
C ARG A 31 1.75 2.94 -4.85
N PHE A 32 2.99 2.52 -5.03
CA PHE A 32 4.15 3.01 -4.30
C PHE A 32 5.16 3.57 -5.30
N ILE A 33 5.81 4.66 -4.90
CA ILE A 33 6.92 5.30 -5.61
C ILE A 33 7.98 5.72 -4.59
N ARG A 34 9.25 5.76 -5.01
CA ARG A 34 10.32 6.36 -4.22
C ARG A 34 10.95 7.56 -4.93
N LYS A 35 11.61 8.39 -4.14
CA LYS A 35 12.49 9.44 -4.61
C LYS A 35 13.82 8.81 -5.02
N LYS A 36 14.26 9.08 -6.24
CA LYS A 36 15.54 8.65 -6.79
C LYS A 36 16.68 9.46 -6.19
N GLU A 37 17.91 8.98 -6.39
CA GLU A 37 19.13 9.64 -5.90
C GLU A 37 19.29 11.07 -6.44
N ASN A 38 18.87 11.30 -7.69
CA ASN A 38 18.87 12.63 -8.31
C ASN A 38 17.76 13.58 -7.78
N GLY A 39 17.02 13.17 -6.75
CA GLY A 39 15.97 13.96 -6.11
C GLY A 39 14.63 13.97 -6.85
N THR A 40 14.50 13.30 -7.99
CA THR A 40 13.23 13.18 -8.71
C THR A 40 12.41 12.00 -8.20
N TRP A 41 11.08 12.05 -8.32
CA TRP A 41 10.22 10.91 -7.99
C TRP A 41 10.16 9.92 -9.16
N GLU A 42 10.06 8.63 -8.83
CA GLU A 42 9.65 7.61 -9.80
C GLU A 42 8.32 7.96 -10.45
N LYS A 43 8.24 7.68 -11.75
CA LYS A 43 7.08 8.00 -12.60
C LYS A 43 6.38 6.70 -12.99
N PRO A 44 5.16 6.45 -12.50
CA PRO A 44 4.37 5.28 -12.90
C PRO A 44 4.11 5.21 -14.40
N SER A 45 4.06 6.36 -15.08
CA SER A 45 3.92 6.43 -16.55
C SER A 45 5.11 5.84 -17.32
N LEU A 46 6.26 5.68 -16.66
CA LEU A 46 7.46 5.05 -17.21
C LEU A 46 7.64 3.61 -16.69
N GLY A 47 6.62 3.04 -16.05
CA GLY A 47 6.70 1.70 -15.45
C GLY A 47 7.44 1.65 -14.11
N GLU A 48 7.78 2.80 -13.52
CA GLU A 48 8.50 2.86 -12.24
C GLU A 48 7.55 2.77 -11.04
N GLY A 49 8.11 2.38 -9.89
CA GLY A 49 7.35 2.12 -8.68
C GLY A 49 6.76 0.71 -8.64
N LYS A 50 5.80 0.50 -7.74
CA LYS A 50 5.09 -0.78 -7.62
C LYS A 50 3.60 -0.54 -7.44
N THR A 51 2.78 -1.22 -8.25
CA THR A 51 1.33 -1.25 -8.06
C THR A 51 0.91 -2.66 -7.69
N ILE A 52 0.08 -2.80 -6.65
CA ILE A 52 -0.55 -4.07 -6.26
C ILE A 52 -2.06 -3.91 -6.27
N LYS A 53 -2.76 -4.96 -6.69
CA LYS A 53 -4.23 -5.04 -6.69
C LYS A 53 -4.64 -5.86 -5.47
N CYS A 54 -4.83 -5.20 -4.33
CA CYS A 54 -5.20 -5.88 -3.10
C CYS A 54 -6.61 -6.47 -3.19
N SER A 55 -6.73 -7.77 -2.95
CA SER A 55 -8.01 -8.48 -2.92
C SER A 55 -8.82 -8.12 -1.67
N LEU A 56 -10.10 -8.49 -1.67
CA LEU A 56 -10.98 -8.34 -0.51
C LEU A 56 -10.40 -8.98 0.77
N GLU A 57 -9.81 -10.18 0.65
CA GLU A 57 -9.21 -10.88 1.80
C GLU A 57 -8.02 -10.10 2.36
N GLU A 58 -7.14 -9.59 1.51
CA GLU A 58 -6.01 -8.77 1.91
C GLU A 58 -6.48 -7.46 2.55
N ILE A 59 -7.52 -6.82 2.02
CA ILE A 59 -8.15 -5.62 2.59
C ILE A 59 -8.67 -5.92 4.01
N VAL A 60 -9.36 -7.05 4.22
CA VAL A 60 -9.87 -7.46 5.52
C VAL A 60 -8.71 -7.67 6.51
N MET A 61 -7.61 -8.28 6.08
CA MET A 61 -6.45 -8.50 6.95
C MET A 61 -5.73 -7.20 7.31
N ILE A 62 -5.55 -6.30 6.34
CA ILE A 62 -5.04 -4.94 6.60
C ILE A 62 -5.94 -4.23 7.60
N LEU A 63 -7.26 -4.27 7.44
CA LEU A 63 -8.20 -3.63 8.35
C LEU A 63 -8.12 -4.19 9.78
N LYS A 64 -7.91 -5.51 9.94
CA LYS A 64 -7.68 -6.12 11.26
C LYS A 64 -6.43 -5.55 11.94
N VAL A 65 -5.35 -5.31 11.18
CA VAL A 65 -4.16 -4.63 11.72
C VAL A 65 -4.49 -3.19 12.08
N LEU A 66 -5.12 -2.42 11.19
CA LEU A 66 -5.47 -1.02 11.43
C LEU A 66 -6.38 -0.82 12.65
N LYS A 67 -7.29 -1.76 12.92
CA LYS A 67 -8.16 -1.77 14.11
C LYS A 67 -7.48 -2.26 15.39
N LYS A 68 -6.18 -2.57 15.35
CA LYS A 68 -5.40 -3.16 16.46
C LYS A 68 -5.92 -4.53 16.91
N ASN A 69 -6.70 -5.23 16.08
CA ASN A 69 -7.11 -6.61 16.33
C ASN A 69 -5.96 -7.59 16.05
N LEU A 70 -4.99 -7.19 15.23
CA LEU A 70 -3.73 -7.89 14.97
C LEU A 70 -2.56 -6.91 15.10
N LYS A 71 -1.46 -7.33 15.72
CA LYS A 71 -0.24 -6.51 15.82
C LYS A 71 0.43 -6.32 14.46
N SER A 72 0.43 -7.39 13.66
CA SER A 72 1.01 -7.43 12.32
C SER A 72 0.34 -8.50 11.46
N TRP A 73 0.46 -8.34 10.16
CA TRP A 73 0.08 -9.34 9.16
C TRP A 73 1.05 -9.27 7.98
N SER A 74 1.31 -10.41 7.35
CA SER A 74 2.10 -10.49 6.13
C SER A 74 1.61 -11.63 5.24
N THR A 75 1.79 -11.49 3.94
CA THR A 75 1.46 -12.50 2.93
C THR A 75 2.36 -12.36 1.70
N VAL A 76 2.25 -13.30 0.78
CA VAL A 76 2.80 -13.19 -0.58
C VAL A 76 1.63 -12.99 -1.54
N HIS A 77 1.50 -11.77 -2.06
CA HIS A 77 0.52 -11.46 -3.09
C HIS A 77 0.97 -12.04 -4.42
N VAL A 78 0.08 -12.75 -5.11
CA VAL A 78 0.35 -13.34 -6.42
C VAL A 78 -0.58 -12.73 -7.45
N PHE A 79 -0.01 -12.07 -8.47
CA PHE A 79 -0.78 -11.52 -9.58
C PHE A 79 -0.06 -11.80 -10.89
N LYS A 80 -0.73 -12.51 -11.82
CA LYS A 80 -0.14 -12.94 -13.11
C LYS A 80 1.25 -13.56 -12.91
N GLU A 81 1.34 -14.52 -11.98
CA GLU A 81 2.57 -15.24 -11.60
C GLU A 81 3.64 -14.41 -10.85
N GLU A 82 3.52 -13.08 -10.83
CA GLU A 82 4.41 -12.23 -10.05
C GLU A 82 4.09 -12.32 -8.56
N LYS A 83 5.10 -12.65 -7.75
CA LYS A 83 5.00 -12.76 -6.30
C LYS A 83 5.55 -11.50 -5.64
N THR A 84 4.73 -10.82 -4.84
CA THR A 84 5.11 -9.61 -4.11
C THR A 84 4.83 -9.80 -2.63
N PRO A 85 5.83 -9.76 -1.73
CA PRO A 85 5.58 -9.82 -0.30
C PRO A 85 4.91 -8.53 0.17
N ILE A 86 3.87 -8.67 0.99
CA ILE A 86 3.16 -7.57 1.65
C ILE A 86 3.30 -7.78 3.15
N SER A 87 3.60 -6.72 3.89
CA SER A 87 3.49 -6.73 5.34
C SER A 87 2.97 -5.41 5.89
N VAL A 88 2.13 -5.51 6.91
CA VAL A 88 1.56 -4.36 7.62
C VAL A 88 1.66 -4.62 9.11
N LYS A 89 2.23 -3.67 9.86
CA LYS A 89 2.33 -3.77 11.33
C LYS A 89 2.29 -2.41 11.99
N TRP A 90 1.91 -2.40 13.26
CA TRP A 90 2.11 -1.25 14.13
C TRP A 90 3.58 -1.13 14.56
N GLU A 91 4.09 0.09 14.52
CA GLU A 91 5.40 0.49 15.04
C GLU A 91 5.16 1.51 16.17
N GLY A 92 5.09 1.01 17.41
CA GLY A 92 4.62 1.79 18.56
C GLY A 92 3.11 2.02 18.52
N GLU A 93 2.64 3.12 19.11
CA GLU A 93 1.21 3.35 19.32
C GLU A 93 0.47 3.97 18.14
N ASN A 94 1.17 4.81 17.35
CA ASN A 94 0.58 5.76 16.38
C ASN A 94 1.23 5.72 14.99
N LYS A 95 2.02 4.67 14.69
CA LYS A 95 2.64 4.52 13.38
C LYS A 95 2.36 3.15 12.81
N ILE A 96 2.06 3.12 11.52
CA ILE A 96 1.86 1.89 10.76
C ILE A 96 2.97 1.79 9.73
N TRP A 97 3.70 0.68 9.77
CA TRP A 97 4.63 0.32 8.72
C TRP A 97 3.91 -0.56 7.71
N PHE A 98 3.81 -0.07 6.47
CA PHE A 98 3.25 -0.78 5.34
C PHE A 98 4.38 -1.04 4.35
N ASN A 99 4.74 -2.30 4.12
CA ASN A 99 5.77 -2.68 3.17
C ASN A 99 5.19 -3.53 2.03
N VAL A 100 5.60 -3.21 0.81
CA VAL A 100 5.25 -3.95 -0.41
C VAL A 100 6.51 -4.16 -1.24
N GLY A 101 7.04 -5.39 -1.25
CA GLY A 101 8.34 -5.67 -1.86
C GLY A 101 9.43 -4.79 -1.24
N GLU A 102 10.06 -3.98 -2.09
CA GLU A 102 11.13 -3.03 -1.74
C GLU A 102 10.61 -1.63 -1.38
N TYR A 103 9.30 -1.44 -1.25
CA TYR A 103 8.67 -0.14 -1.03
C TYR A 103 8.06 -0.02 0.38
N PRO A 104 8.87 0.34 1.40
CA PRO A 104 8.35 0.61 2.74
C PRO A 104 7.73 2.02 2.83
N LYS A 105 6.57 2.11 3.47
CA LYS A 105 5.91 3.36 3.83
C LYS A 105 5.53 3.36 5.30
N MET A 106 6.07 4.34 6.03
CA MET A 106 5.57 4.69 7.36
C MET A 106 4.38 5.64 7.21
N LEU A 107 3.26 5.30 7.83
CA LEU A 107 2.06 6.12 7.97
C LEU A 107 1.96 6.59 9.42
N ARG A 108 1.66 7.87 9.62
CA ARG A 108 1.36 8.43 10.94
C ARG A 108 -0.15 8.57 11.03
N THR A 109 -0.72 8.04 12.11
CA THR A 109 -2.15 8.15 12.44
C THR A 109 -2.38 9.22 13.49
#